data_AF-A0A136JRX4-F1
#
_entry.id   AF-A0A136JRX4-F1
#
_cell.length_a   1.000
_cell.length_b   1.000
_cell.length_c   1.000
_cell.angle_alpha   90.00
_cell.angle_beta   90.00
_cell.angle_gamma   90.00
#
_symmetry.space_group_name_H-M   'P 1'
#
loop_
_entity.id
_entity.type
_entity.pdbx_description
1 polymer ?
#
loop_
_entity_poly.entity_id
_entity_poly.type
_entity_poly.pdbx_seq_one_letter_code
_entity_poly.pdbx_strand_id
1 'polypeptide(L)'
;MPAGTTNRDRGRRWLPPIFFLTLNLLFGLQAQAANGLPLGRTASPYIGSVMALLATFEDAGVLPPEGTPDANRIIKATIQFQSAFLKSRHPAVQQFFSTAQRNKFGARAEEVEASFRQAGWSGDSFMAVIEAGQAPEAWTGNDLADGFHEFNIGKADFEVLAGLYRNSVAVFTAKGSTFQDVYAQRRREMPGVKSE
;
A
#
# COMPACT_ATOMS: atom_id res chain seq x y z
N MET A 1 -7.24 -43.58 -38.10
CA MET A 1 -8.20 -42.84 -37.23
C MET A 1 -7.43 -41.76 -36.46
N PRO A 2 -8.04 -40.59 -36.22
CA PRO A 2 -7.38 -39.31 -36.42
C PRO A 2 -7.08 -38.50 -35.13
N ALA A 3 -6.09 -37.62 -35.29
CA ALA A 3 -5.98 -36.21 -34.87
C ALA A 3 -6.33 -35.74 -33.44
N GLY A 4 -5.41 -34.92 -32.91
CA GLY A 4 -5.71 -33.71 -32.13
C GLY A 4 -5.25 -33.77 -30.67
N THR A 5 -4.63 -32.76 -30.07
CA THR A 5 -4.24 -31.42 -30.53
C THR A 5 -3.34 -30.84 -29.44
N THR A 6 -2.33 -30.10 -29.89
CA THR A 6 -1.58 -29.08 -29.15
C THR A 6 -2.46 -28.16 -28.29
N ASN A 7 -2.00 -27.82 -27.08
CA ASN A 7 -2.39 -26.55 -26.44
C ASN A 7 -1.24 -26.06 -25.53
N ARG A 8 -0.23 -25.43 -26.13
CA ARG A 8 0.05 -23.99 -25.95
C ARG A 8 0.12 -23.59 -24.47
N ASP A 9 1.32 -23.69 -23.92
CA ASP A 9 1.83 -22.73 -22.95
C ASP A 9 1.70 -21.32 -23.54
N ARG A 10 0.53 -20.73 -23.28
CA ARG A 10 0.34 -19.30 -23.44
C ARG A 10 1.06 -18.65 -22.29
N GLY A 11 2.27 -18.16 -22.60
CA GLY A 11 2.88 -17.08 -21.85
C GLY A 11 1.83 -16.01 -21.59
N ARG A 12 1.38 -15.94 -20.33
CA ARG A 12 0.81 -14.72 -19.78
C ARG A 12 1.95 -13.71 -19.79
N ARG A 13 2.06 -12.97 -20.88
CA ARG A 13 2.66 -11.64 -20.85
C ARG A 13 1.86 -10.90 -19.79
N TRP A 14 2.43 -10.80 -18.60
CA TRP A 14 1.94 -9.97 -17.53
C TRP A 14 1.86 -8.56 -18.09
N LEU A 15 0.65 -8.12 -18.41
CA LEU A 15 0.38 -6.71 -18.61
C LEU A 15 0.66 -6.05 -17.26
N PRO A 16 1.47 -4.98 -17.20
CA PRO A 16 1.59 -4.23 -15.95
C PRO A 16 0.18 -3.79 -15.54
N PRO A 17 -0.20 -3.95 -14.26
CA PRO A 17 -1.48 -3.47 -13.75
C PRO A 17 -1.67 -2.00 -14.13
N ILE A 18 -2.88 -1.58 -14.50
CA ILE A 18 -3.07 -0.31 -15.21
C ILE A 18 -2.65 0.88 -14.32
N PHE A 19 -2.82 0.76 -12.99
CA PHE A 19 -2.33 1.72 -12.00
C PHE A 19 -0.79 1.95 -12.01
N PHE A 20 0.01 1.04 -12.57
CA PHE A 20 1.45 1.28 -12.79
C PHE A 20 1.71 2.46 -13.74
N LEU A 21 0.80 2.74 -14.67
CA LEU A 21 0.96 3.81 -15.66
C LEU A 21 0.64 5.19 -15.04
N THR A 22 -0.42 5.30 -14.25
CA THR A 22 -0.77 6.57 -13.57
C THR A 22 0.21 6.96 -12.47
N LEU A 23 0.78 6.00 -11.74
CA LEU A 23 1.75 6.33 -10.70
C LEU A 23 3.07 6.88 -11.28
N ASN A 24 3.54 6.35 -12.42
CA ASN A 24 4.68 6.93 -13.14
C ASN A 24 4.38 8.35 -13.63
N LEU A 25 3.14 8.65 -14.02
CA LEU A 25 2.73 10.01 -14.37
C LEU A 25 2.69 10.94 -13.15
N LEU A 26 2.22 10.48 -12.00
CA LEU A 26 2.15 11.29 -10.78
C LEU A 26 3.55 11.68 -10.26
N PHE A 27 4.51 10.74 -10.32
CA PHE A 27 5.92 11.02 -10.00
C PHE A 27 6.66 11.76 -11.12
N GLY A 28 6.31 11.51 -12.39
CA GLY A 28 6.86 12.21 -13.55
C GLY A 28 6.51 13.70 -13.59
N LEU A 29 5.37 14.09 -13.03
CA LEU A 29 4.94 15.49 -12.98
C LEU A 29 5.64 16.31 -11.89
N GLN A 30 6.00 15.71 -10.74
CA GLN A 30 6.79 16.41 -9.70
C GLN A 30 8.29 16.48 -10.02
N ALA A 31 8.80 15.63 -10.91
CA ALA A 31 10.23 15.60 -11.26
C ALA A 31 10.63 16.63 -12.34
N GLN A 32 9.69 17.29 -13.02
CA GLN A 32 10.03 18.25 -14.08
C GLN A 32 10.48 19.64 -13.59
N ALA A 33 10.48 19.91 -12.29
CA ALA A 33 10.91 21.21 -11.76
C ALA A 33 12.41 21.29 -11.38
N ALA A 34 13.20 20.22 -11.53
CA ALA A 34 14.62 20.25 -11.17
C ALA A 34 15.50 19.62 -12.26
N ASN A 35 16.33 20.46 -12.87
CA ASN A 35 17.32 20.16 -13.91
C ASN A 35 18.02 18.79 -13.80
N GLY A 36 18.05 18.06 -14.92
CA GLY A 36 19.20 17.28 -15.41
C GLY A 36 19.70 16.02 -14.67
N LEU A 37 19.40 14.85 -15.25
CA LEU A 37 20.10 13.53 -15.19
C LEU A 37 20.09 12.72 -13.86
N PRO A 38 20.21 11.36 -13.84
CA PRO A 38 20.16 10.35 -14.92
C PRO A 38 19.02 9.29 -14.75
N LEU A 39 18.71 8.56 -15.83
CA LEU A 39 17.92 7.31 -15.82
C LEU A 39 18.71 6.21 -15.07
N GLY A 40 18.56 6.14 -13.75
CA GLY A 40 19.29 5.16 -12.94
C GLY A 40 19.13 5.32 -11.43
N ARG A 41 18.06 5.96 -10.93
CA ARG A 41 17.75 5.86 -9.50
C ARG A 41 17.25 4.45 -9.22
N THR A 42 17.95 3.70 -8.36
CA THR A 42 17.35 2.56 -7.66
C THR A 42 15.99 3.00 -7.17
N ALA A 43 14.94 2.43 -7.74
CA ALA A 43 13.59 2.86 -7.44
C ALA A 43 13.30 2.59 -5.96
N SER A 44 12.80 3.61 -5.26
CA SER A 44 12.74 3.63 -3.80
C SER A 44 11.88 2.48 -3.25
N PRO A 45 12.33 1.75 -2.21
CA PRO A 45 11.51 0.69 -1.60
C PRO A 45 10.15 1.18 -1.13
N TYR A 46 10.05 2.45 -0.71
CA TYR A 46 8.80 3.11 -0.31
C TYR A 46 7.81 3.31 -1.46
N ILE A 47 8.29 3.47 -2.70
CA ILE A 47 7.41 3.52 -3.87
C ILE A 47 6.90 2.11 -4.15
N GLY A 48 7.79 1.11 -4.11
CA GLY A 48 7.43 -0.28 -4.34
C GLY A 48 6.41 -0.82 -3.33
N SER A 49 6.49 -0.43 -2.05
CA SER A 49 5.52 -0.84 -1.04
C SER A 49 4.12 -0.29 -1.27
N VAL A 50 4.00 0.97 -1.70
CA VAL A 50 2.72 1.60 -2.08
C VAL A 50 2.16 0.94 -3.33
N MET A 51 2.99 0.73 -4.35
CA MET A 51 2.58 0.05 -5.58
C MET A 51 2.08 -1.36 -5.32
N ALA A 52 2.76 -2.11 -4.44
CA ALA A 52 2.31 -3.44 -4.02
C ALA A 52 0.93 -3.40 -3.38
N LEU A 53 0.66 -2.39 -2.53
CA LEU A 53 -0.64 -2.26 -1.86
C LEU A 53 -1.75 -1.96 -2.88
N LEU A 54 -1.51 -1.02 -3.79
CA LEU A 54 -2.48 -0.69 -4.85
C LEU A 54 -2.74 -1.90 -5.76
N ALA A 55 -1.70 -2.61 -6.19
CA ALA A 55 -1.85 -3.83 -6.99
C ALA A 55 -2.61 -4.94 -6.23
N THR A 56 -2.44 -5.01 -4.90
CA THR A 56 -3.20 -5.95 -4.06
C THR A 56 -4.70 -5.60 -4.06
N PHE A 57 -5.06 -4.32 -3.98
CA PHE A 57 -6.46 -3.89 -4.11
C PHE A 57 -7.01 -4.12 -5.52
N GLU A 58 -6.19 -3.96 -6.56
CA GLU A 58 -6.55 -4.26 -7.95
C GLU A 58 -6.86 -5.75 -8.14
N ASP A 59 -6.07 -6.66 -7.57
CA ASP A 59 -6.29 -8.11 -7.62
C ASP A 59 -7.58 -8.56 -6.94
N ALA A 60 -8.02 -7.81 -5.94
CA ALA A 60 -9.31 -7.99 -5.30
C ALA A 60 -10.47 -7.43 -6.14
N GLY A 61 -10.18 -6.59 -7.15
CA GLY A 61 -11.18 -5.92 -7.97
C GLY A 61 -11.96 -4.84 -7.20
N VAL A 62 -11.37 -4.25 -6.17
CA VAL A 62 -12.05 -3.30 -5.27
C VAL A 62 -11.69 -1.84 -5.52
N LEU A 63 -10.71 -1.58 -6.39
CA LEU A 63 -10.35 -0.21 -6.78
C LEU A 63 -11.43 0.39 -7.69
N PRO A 64 -11.75 1.69 -7.53
CA PRO A 64 -12.55 2.41 -8.51
C PRO A 64 -11.82 2.49 -9.85
N PRO A 65 -12.54 2.80 -10.95
CA PRO A 65 -11.93 2.95 -12.26
C PRO A 65 -10.79 3.98 -12.24
N GLU A 66 -9.72 3.68 -12.97
CA GLU A 66 -8.57 4.57 -13.06
C GLU A 66 -8.95 5.92 -13.67
N GLY A 67 -8.23 6.98 -13.29
CA GLY A 67 -8.46 8.34 -13.78
C GLY A 67 -9.65 9.05 -13.12
N THR A 68 -10.43 8.33 -12.30
CA THR A 68 -11.49 8.94 -11.49
C THR A 68 -10.91 9.73 -10.32
N PRO A 69 -11.64 10.74 -9.81
CA PRO A 69 -11.26 11.46 -8.59
C PRO A 69 -11.04 10.52 -7.39
N ASP A 70 -11.84 9.45 -7.28
CA ASP A 70 -11.73 8.48 -6.20
C ASP A 70 -10.46 7.63 -6.29
N ALA A 71 -10.08 7.19 -7.50
CA ALA A 71 -8.81 6.49 -7.71
C ALA A 71 -7.62 7.39 -7.32
N ASN A 72 -7.64 8.66 -7.74
CA ASN A 72 -6.61 9.63 -7.39
C ASN A 72 -6.53 9.87 -5.87
N ARG A 73 -7.68 9.91 -5.19
CA ARG A 73 -7.76 10.05 -3.75
C ARG A 73 -7.11 8.86 -3.02
N ILE A 74 -7.39 7.63 -3.46
CA ILE A 74 -6.82 6.40 -2.86
C ILE A 74 -5.31 6.37 -3.00
N ILE A 75 -4.78 6.71 -4.19
CA ILE A 75 -3.33 6.76 -4.44
C ILE A 75 -2.68 7.77 -3.48
N LYS A 76 -3.22 8.99 -3.42
CA LYS A 76 -2.69 10.06 -2.55
C LYS A 76 -2.74 9.64 -1.08
N ALA A 77 -3.89 9.16 -0.61
CA ALA A 77 -4.06 8.71 0.77
C ALA A 77 -3.04 7.63 1.14
N THR A 78 -2.84 6.63 0.27
CA THR A 78 -1.88 5.54 0.52
C THR A 78 -0.44 6.07 0.69
N ILE A 79 -0.01 6.99 -0.17
CA ILE A 79 1.31 7.63 -0.11
C ILE A 79 1.45 8.51 1.14
N GLN A 80 0.42 9.29 1.44
CA GLN A 80 0.43 10.25 2.54
C GLN A 80 0.39 9.55 3.89
N PHE A 81 -0.42 8.49 4.08
CA PHE A 81 -0.39 7.67 5.30
C PHE A 81 0.99 7.04 5.50
N GLN A 82 1.60 6.47 4.45
CA GLN A 82 2.97 5.94 4.58
C GLN A 82 3.95 7.05 5.01
N SER A 83 3.84 8.22 4.38
CA SER A 83 4.69 9.37 4.70
C SER A 83 4.47 9.87 6.13
N ALA A 84 3.23 9.91 6.61
CA ALA A 84 2.89 10.31 7.96
C ALA A 84 3.57 9.40 9.00
N PHE A 85 3.43 8.09 8.85
CA PHE A 85 4.05 7.15 9.79
C PHE A 85 5.58 7.09 9.69
N LEU A 86 6.17 7.41 8.53
CA LEU A 86 7.63 7.47 8.38
C LEU A 86 8.24 8.77 8.88
N LYS A 87 7.54 9.91 8.74
CA LYS A 87 8.15 11.24 8.86
C LYS A 87 7.55 12.09 9.98
N SER A 88 6.34 11.78 10.45
CA SER A 88 5.69 12.59 11.47
C SER A 88 6.52 12.59 12.76
N ARG A 89 6.67 13.79 13.32
CA ARG A 89 7.22 14.00 14.67
C ARG A 89 6.12 14.15 15.70
N HIS A 90 4.85 14.09 15.28
CA HIS A 90 3.71 14.23 16.17
C HIS A 90 3.61 12.99 17.09
N PRO A 91 3.68 13.16 18.43
CA PRO A 91 3.70 12.04 19.36
C PRO A 91 2.51 11.10 19.20
N ALA A 92 1.31 11.64 18.95
CA ALA A 92 0.10 10.83 18.77
C ALA A 92 0.19 9.90 17.53
N VAL A 93 0.77 10.36 16.42
CA VAL A 93 0.92 9.54 15.19
C VAL A 93 1.92 8.41 15.42
N GLN A 94 3.04 8.72 16.10
CA GLN A 94 4.06 7.71 16.45
C GLN A 94 3.50 6.68 17.43
N GLN A 95 2.83 7.14 18.48
CA GLN A 95 2.23 6.28 19.49
C GLN A 95 1.13 5.40 18.90
N PHE A 96 0.28 5.95 18.03
CA PHE A 96 -0.75 5.18 17.34
C PHE A 96 -0.13 4.04 16.53
N PHE A 97 0.89 4.34 15.72
CA PHE A 97 1.55 3.32 14.90
C PHE A 97 2.17 2.22 15.75
N SER A 98 2.97 2.57 16.76
CA SER A 98 3.63 1.59 17.62
C SER A 98 2.65 0.77 18.46
N THR A 99 1.57 1.40 18.94
CA THR A 99 0.51 0.70 19.68
C THR A 99 -0.25 -0.27 18.78
N ALA A 100 -0.54 0.11 17.53
CA ALA A 100 -1.17 -0.78 16.55
C ALA A 100 -0.32 -2.05 16.31
N GLN A 101 0.99 -1.88 16.09
CA GLN A 101 1.88 -3.04 15.90
C GLN A 101 1.99 -3.89 17.16
N ARG A 102 2.14 -3.26 18.34
CA ARG A 102 2.24 -3.98 19.63
C ARG A 102 1.00 -4.80 19.94
N ASN A 103 -0.18 -4.21 19.74
CA ASN A 103 -1.45 -4.90 20.00
C ASN A 103 -1.67 -6.07 19.05
N LYS A 104 -1.25 -5.94 17.78
CA LYS A 104 -1.46 -6.99 16.78
C LYS A 104 -0.43 -8.11 16.83
N PHE A 105 0.84 -7.79 17.07
CA PHE A 105 1.96 -8.71 16.89
C PHE A 105 2.75 -9.03 18.17
N GLY A 106 2.47 -8.36 19.29
CA GLY A 106 3.13 -8.60 20.57
C GLY A 106 4.65 -8.53 20.45
N ALA A 107 5.33 -9.64 20.72
CA ALA A 107 6.80 -9.73 20.65
C ALA A 107 7.39 -9.43 19.25
N ARG A 108 6.61 -9.61 18.17
CA ARG A 108 7.05 -9.32 16.79
C ARG A 108 6.86 -7.85 16.38
N ALA A 109 6.28 -7.01 17.24
CA ALA A 109 5.96 -5.63 16.88
C ALA A 109 7.19 -4.82 16.45
N GLU A 110 8.32 -4.97 17.16
CA GLU A 110 9.56 -4.26 16.83
C GLU A 110 10.12 -4.67 15.46
N GLU A 111 10.03 -5.95 15.11
CA GLU A 111 10.42 -6.46 13.79
C GLU A 111 9.57 -5.84 12.68
N VAL A 112 8.25 -5.81 12.87
CA VAL A 112 7.30 -5.24 11.91
C VAL A 112 7.51 -3.73 11.75
N GLU A 113 7.73 -3.01 12.86
CA GLU A 113 8.06 -1.58 12.82
C GLU A 113 9.39 -1.31 12.11
N ALA A 114 10.44 -2.10 12.41
CA ALA A 114 11.74 -1.94 11.78
C ALA A 114 11.68 -2.20 10.28
N SER A 115 10.96 -3.25 9.86
CA SER A 115 10.70 -3.53 8.45
C SER A 115 9.95 -2.37 7.79
N PHE A 116 8.95 -1.80 8.46
CA PHE A 116 8.22 -0.65 7.95
C PHE A 116 9.13 0.57 7.72
N ARG A 117 9.99 0.88 8.68
CA ARG A 117 10.95 2.00 8.56
C ARG A 117 11.99 1.81 7.46
N GLN A 118 12.29 0.57 7.07
CA GLN A 118 13.26 0.28 6.01
C GLN A 118 12.63 0.20 4.61
N ALA A 119 11.42 -0.33 4.51
CA ALA A 119 10.84 -0.74 3.25
C ALA A 119 9.45 -0.15 2.96
N GLY A 120 8.85 0.59 3.89
CA GLY A 120 7.47 1.06 3.81
C GLY A 120 6.46 -0.02 4.19
N TRP A 121 5.24 0.07 3.66
CA TRP A 121 4.17 -0.88 3.97
C TRP A 121 4.58 -2.35 3.77
N SER A 122 4.00 -3.18 4.62
CA SER A 122 3.84 -4.63 4.46
C SER A 122 2.37 -4.96 4.69
N GLY A 123 1.92 -6.15 4.26
CA GLY A 123 0.56 -6.61 4.58
C GLY A 123 0.28 -6.56 6.09
N ASP A 124 1.24 -6.95 6.91
CA ASP A 124 1.16 -6.95 8.37
C ASP A 124 1.05 -5.54 8.97
N SER A 125 1.96 -4.64 8.61
CA SER A 125 1.97 -3.27 9.15
C SER A 125 0.73 -2.48 8.72
N PHE A 126 0.26 -2.68 7.48
CA PHE A 126 -0.95 -2.07 6.97
C PHE A 126 -2.20 -2.60 7.67
N MET A 127 -2.33 -3.94 7.81
CA MET A 127 -3.43 -4.55 8.55
C MET A 127 -3.54 -4.01 9.97
N ALA A 128 -2.42 -3.99 10.73
CA ALA A 128 -2.44 -3.54 12.12
C ALA A 128 -2.92 -2.09 12.25
N VAL A 129 -2.45 -1.21 11.36
CA VAL A 129 -2.89 0.20 11.31
C VAL A 129 -4.37 0.31 10.97
N ILE A 130 -4.85 -0.42 9.96
CA ILE A 130 -6.25 -0.39 9.54
C ILE A 130 -7.18 -0.89 10.66
N GLU A 131 -6.83 -1.98 11.32
CA GLU A 131 -7.62 -2.51 12.43
C GLU A 131 -7.62 -1.57 13.64
N ALA A 132 -6.46 -1.03 14.02
CA ALA A 132 -6.36 -0.09 15.13
C ALA A 132 -7.18 1.19 14.89
N GLY A 133 -7.14 1.74 13.68
CA GLY A 133 -7.88 2.97 13.36
C GLY A 133 -9.39 2.77 13.14
N GLN A 134 -9.88 1.52 13.14
CA GLN A 134 -11.30 1.21 13.15
C GLN A 134 -11.88 1.14 14.57
N ALA A 135 -11.05 1.15 15.61
CA ALA A 135 -11.53 1.20 16.98
C ALA A 135 -12.35 2.50 17.20
N PRO A 136 -13.49 2.46 17.91
CA PRO A 136 -14.35 3.63 18.14
C PRO A 136 -13.59 4.84 18.69
N GLU A 137 -12.62 4.59 19.55
CA GLU A 137 -11.78 5.56 20.23
C GLU A 137 -10.53 6.01 19.45
N ALA A 138 -10.23 5.40 18.30
CA ALA A 138 -8.99 5.71 17.57
C ALA A 138 -8.90 7.17 17.13
N TRP A 139 -10.04 7.81 16.86
CA TRP A 139 -10.14 9.17 16.34
C TRP A 139 -10.85 10.13 17.31
N THR A 140 -11.16 9.71 18.55
CA THR A 140 -11.91 10.53 19.50
C THR A 140 -11.04 11.55 20.25
N GLY A 141 -9.71 11.37 20.24
CA GLY A 141 -8.75 12.39 20.67
C GLY A 141 -8.35 13.31 19.51
N ASN A 142 -8.37 14.63 19.73
CA ASN A 142 -7.99 15.62 18.72
C ASN A 142 -6.56 15.42 18.20
N ASP A 143 -5.66 14.92 19.04
CA ASP A 143 -4.22 14.84 18.77
C ASP A 143 -3.84 13.94 17.58
N LEU A 144 -4.61 12.87 17.30
CA LEU A 144 -4.30 12.00 16.16
C LEU A 144 -4.73 12.64 14.84
N ALA A 145 -5.91 13.27 14.82
CA ALA A 145 -6.42 13.99 13.66
C ALA A 145 -5.51 15.17 13.31
N ASP A 146 -5.07 15.92 14.33
CA ASP A 146 -4.15 17.05 14.18
C ASP A 146 -2.79 16.61 13.61
N GLY A 147 -2.22 15.51 14.13
CA GLY A 147 -0.96 14.98 13.62
C GLY A 147 -1.03 14.48 12.18
N PHE A 148 -2.20 14.04 11.71
CA PHE A 148 -2.42 13.65 10.31
C PHE A 148 -2.74 14.84 9.40
N HIS A 149 -3.28 15.93 9.94
CA HIS A 149 -3.58 17.13 9.17
C HIS A 149 -2.31 17.70 8.47
N GLU A 150 -1.14 17.61 9.12
CA GLU A 150 0.16 18.01 8.51
C GLU A 150 0.47 17.28 7.18
N PHE A 151 -0.11 16.11 6.97
CA PHE A 151 0.08 15.28 5.78
C PHE A 151 -1.08 15.39 4.79
N ASN A 152 -2.06 16.26 5.05
CA ASN A 152 -3.31 16.42 4.29
C ASN A 152 -4.11 15.11 4.20
N ILE A 153 -4.21 14.37 5.31
CA ILE A 153 -5.05 13.17 5.42
C ILE A 153 -5.96 13.29 6.64
N GLY A 154 -7.17 12.76 6.52
CA GLY A 154 -8.15 12.73 7.60
C GLY A 154 -8.79 11.36 7.79
N LYS A 155 -9.71 11.28 8.76
CA LYS A 155 -10.47 10.06 9.07
C LYS A 155 -11.19 9.50 7.84
N ALA A 156 -11.77 10.35 6.99
CA ALA A 156 -12.45 9.91 5.79
C ALA A 156 -11.52 9.19 4.80
N ASP A 157 -10.26 9.62 4.67
CA ASP A 157 -9.28 8.94 3.81
C ASP A 157 -8.89 7.57 4.40
N PHE A 158 -8.77 7.50 5.72
CA PHE A 158 -8.56 6.25 6.42
C PHE A 158 -9.72 5.28 6.22
N GLU A 159 -10.97 5.75 6.35
CA GLU A 159 -12.18 4.94 6.17
C GLU A 159 -12.28 4.35 4.75
N VAL A 160 -11.85 5.11 3.74
CA VAL A 160 -11.74 4.61 2.36
C VAL A 160 -10.75 3.45 2.28
N LEU A 161 -9.52 3.63 2.79
CA LEU A 161 -8.50 2.56 2.77
C LEU A 161 -8.92 1.34 3.61
N ALA A 162 -9.58 1.57 4.73
CA ALA A 162 -10.16 0.53 5.58
C ALA A 162 -11.25 -0.26 4.85
N GLY A 163 -12.10 0.40 4.07
CA GLY A 163 -13.09 -0.24 3.21
C GLY A 163 -12.45 -1.14 2.16
N LEU A 164 -11.44 -0.62 1.44
CA LEU A 164 -10.69 -1.40 0.43
C LEU A 164 -10.03 -2.64 1.05
N TYR A 165 -9.41 -2.48 2.22
CA TYR A 165 -8.79 -3.59 2.94
C TYR A 165 -9.80 -4.69 3.28
N ARG A 166 -10.93 -4.34 3.93
CA ARG A 166 -11.95 -5.32 4.32
C ARG A 166 -12.54 -6.05 3.10
N ASN A 167 -12.84 -5.32 2.03
CA ASN A 167 -13.37 -5.91 0.80
C ASN A 167 -12.33 -6.86 0.17
N SER A 168 -11.05 -6.48 0.19
CA SER A 168 -9.97 -7.32 -0.32
C SER A 168 -9.78 -8.60 0.49
N VAL A 169 -9.82 -8.49 1.83
CA VAL A 169 -9.78 -9.65 2.73
C VAL A 169 -10.92 -10.62 2.43
N ALA A 170 -12.15 -10.12 2.26
CA ALA A 170 -13.30 -10.95 1.92
C ALA A 170 -13.12 -11.69 0.59
N VAL A 171 -12.64 -11.00 -0.45
CA VAL A 171 -12.38 -11.58 -1.77
C VAL A 171 -11.27 -12.64 -1.71
N PHE A 172 -10.15 -12.36 -1.05
CA PHE A 172 -9.04 -13.30 -0.99
C PHE A 172 -9.34 -14.52 -0.13
N THR A 173 -10.05 -14.33 0.99
CA THR A 173 -10.49 -15.43 1.85
C THR A 173 -11.38 -16.40 1.05
N ALA A 174 -12.31 -15.88 0.24
CA ALA A 174 -13.14 -16.71 -0.64
C ALA A 174 -12.34 -17.48 -1.71
N LYS A 175 -11.15 -16.98 -2.07
CA LYS A 175 -10.20 -17.60 -3.01
C LYS A 175 -9.16 -18.50 -2.31
N GLY A 176 -9.23 -18.67 -0.98
CA GLY A 176 -8.29 -19.49 -0.21
C GLY A 176 -6.90 -18.85 -0.03
N SER A 177 -6.80 -17.52 -0.08
CA SER A 177 -5.56 -16.76 0.12
C SER A 177 -5.75 -15.69 1.19
N THR A 178 -4.65 -15.17 1.75
CA THR A 178 -4.71 -14.00 2.63
C THR A 178 -4.32 -12.72 1.90
N PHE A 179 -4.65 -11.56 2.49
CA PHE A 179 -4.19 -10.26 1.98
C PHE A 179 -2.66 -10.17 1.99
N GLN A 180 -2.03 -10.70 3.04
CA GLN A 180 -0.58 -10.72 3.23
C GLN A 180 0.12 -11.53 2.14
N ASP A 181 -0.43 -12.69 1.76
CA ASP A 181 0.15 -13.54 0.72
C ASP A 181 0.16 -12.84 -0.64
N VAL A 182 -0.98 -12.24 -1.01
CA VAL A 182 -1.12 -11.49 -2.26
C VAL A 182 -0.22 -10.26 -2.25
N TYR A 183 -0.20 -9.52 -1.14
CA TYR A 183 0.71 -8.38 -0.98
C TYR A 183 2.17 -8.79 -1.13
N ALA A 184 2.60 -9.86 -0.46
CA ALA A 184 3.97 -10.34 -0.50
C ALA A 184 4.37 -10.76 -1.92
N GLN A 185 3.47 -11.43 -2.64
CA GLN A 185 3.66 -11.76 -4.06
C GLN A 185 3.83 -10.49 -4.90
N ARG A 186 2.93 -9.52 -4.76
CA ARG A 186 3.03 -8.24 -5.46
C ARG A 186 4.30 -7.50 -5.13
N ARG A 187 4.71 -7.44 -3.87
CA ARG A 187 5.89 -6.71 -3.43
C ARG A 187 7.17 -7.17 -4.13
N ARG A 188 7.30 -8.46 -4.44
CA ARG A 188 8.46 -9.04 -5.17
C ARG A 188 8.57 -8.54 -6.62
N GLU A 189 7.44 -8.18 -7.22
CA GLU A 189 7.36 -7.66 -8.59
C GLU A 189 7.59 -6.14 -8.64
N MET A 190 7.63 -5.48 -7.49
CA MET A 190 7.75 -4.02 -7.39
C MET A 190 9.20 -3.54 -7.31
N PRO A 191 9.47 -2.29 -7.72
CA PRO A 191 10.78 -1.67 -7.51
C PRO A 191 11.24 -1.66 -6.05
N GLY A 192 12.57 -1.56 -5.87
CA GLY A 192 13.16 -1.41 -4.54
C GLY A 192 13.05 -2.65 -3.65
N VAL A 193 12.81 -3.83 -4.23
CA VAL A 193 13.19 -5.11 -3.59
C VAL A 193 14.69 -5.25 -3.79
N LYS A 194 15.44 -5.57 -2.74
CA LYS A 194 16.86 -5.93 -2.91
C LYS A 194 16.89 -7.17 -3.80
N SER A 195 17.46 -7.05 -4.99
CA SER A 195 17.91 -8.21 -5.75
C SER A 195 19.03 -8.84 -4.93
N GLU A 196 18.78 -10.03 -4.41
CA GLU A 196 19.81 -10.85 -3.77
C GLU A 196 20.89 -11.24 -4.80
#